data_AF-A0A963C8V3-F1
#
_entry.id   AF-A0A963C8V3-F1
#
_cell.length_a   1.000
_cell.length_b   1.000
_cell.length_c   1.000
_cell.angle_alpha   90.00
_cell.angle_beta   90.00
_cell.angle_gamma   90.00
#
_symmetry.space_group_name_H-M   'P 1'
#
loop_
_entity.id
_entity.type
_entity.pdbx_description
1 polymer ?
#
loop_
_entity_poly.entity_id
_entity_poly.type
_entity_poly.pdbx_seq_one_letter_code
_entity_poly.pdbx_strand_id
1 'polypeptide(L)'
;MNRSKWGAVGAALALASASAHAITIDFDYSFDDGASRLSSGQRAILDFVADEFGRRIGDSLDAAFYSSINFFDPGAGSVGASLPRVSLANQAIAADSLRIYVGISELDGFGASTVGISGPGGASGSTLDRGESGVGTTDFAPWGGSIAFDSSTNWYVDDDPATLESFSGVDFYSIAVHELGHVLGVGTSGSWFAQIGAGGFEGSASVAAYSDALGSPQASVPLDSGDGHWAEGTQSFTDGVLNEASLDPSIRSGRRKAYTDLDWAALSDVGWEVAPASAVPENSSFAMMLAGLGVLGASSRRRAARSVKVPASG
;
A
#
# COMPACT_ATOMS: atom_id res chain seq x y z
N MET A 1 34.36 -43.09 -35.22
CA MET A 1 32.90 -43.22 -35.42
C MET A 1 32.31 -43.58 -34.05
N ASN A 2 32.02 -42.61 -33.18
CA ASN A 2 30.81 -41.79 -33.04
C ASN A 2 29.61 -42.53 -32.38
N ARG A 3 29.03 -41.86 -31.36
CA ARG A 3 27.75 -42.12 -30.62
C ARG A 3 27.85 -43.12 -29.45
N SER A 4 27.35 -42.90 -28.23
CA SER A 4 26.27 -42.05 -27.68
C SER A 4 26.48 -41.86 -26.16
N LYS A 5 26.58 -40.62 -25.62
CA LYS A 5 25.53 -39.85 -24.91
C LYS A 5 24.68 -40.66 -23.91
N TRP A 6 24.78 -40.35 -22.61
CA TRP A 6 23.66 -40.09 -21.68
C TRP A 6 24.19 -39.24 -20.51
N GLY A 7 24.10 -37.92 -20.65
CA GLY A 7 24.20 -36.98 -19.53
C GLY A 7 22.78 -36.61 -19.14
N ALA A 8 22.39 -36.93 -17.91
CA ALA A 8 21.13 -36.45 -17.34
C ALA A 8 21.29 -34.97 -17.00
N VAL A 9 20.72 -34.10 -17.82
CA VAL A 9 20.52 -32.69 -17.47
C VAL A 9 19.18 -32.63 -16.73
N GLY A 10 19.23 -32.34 -15.44
CA GLY A 10 18.04 -32.00 -14.67
C GLY A 10 17.53 -30.64 -15.12
N ALA A 11 16.31 -30.61 -15.67
CA ALA A 11 15.59 -29.37 -15.89
C ALA A 11 15.05 -28.89 -14.55
N ALA A 12 15.64 -27.83 -14.00
CA ALA A 12 14.99 -27.05 -12.96
C ALA A 12 13.90 -26.21 -13.64
N LEU A 13 12.64 -26.56 -13.38
CA LEU A 13 11.50 -25.75 -13.79
C LEU A 13 11.44 -24.54 -12.85
N ALA A 14 11.86 -23.38 -13.33
CA ALA A 14 11.56 -22.12 -12.64
C ALA A 14 10.07 -21.84 -12.85
N LEU A 15 9.25 -22.20 -11.85
CA LEU A 15 7.90 -21.69 -11.74
C LEU A 15 8.03 -20.19 -11.46
N ALA A 16 7.83 -19.38 -12.49
CA ALA A 16 7.50 -17.98 -12.29
C ALA A 16 6.09 -17.96 -11.69
N SER A 17 5.99 -17.88 -10.37
CA SER A 17 4.74 -17.46 -9.73
C SER A 17 4.52 -16.02 -10.15
N ALA A 18 3.63 -15.78 -11.11
CA ALA A 18 2.98 -14.48 -11.19
C ALA A 18 2.22 -14.34 -9.88
N SER A 19 2.63 -13.40 -9.01
CA SER A 19 1.78 -12.99 -7.90
C SER A 19 0.48 -12.48 -8.53
N ALA A 20 -0.61 -13.21 -8.35
CA ALA A 20 -1.92 -12.68 -8.69
C ALA A 20 -2.18 -11.51 -7.74
N HIS A 21 -2.42 -10.32 -8.27
CA HIS A 21 -2.98 -9.23 -7.47
C HIS A 21 -4.36 -9.70 -6.99
N ALA A 22 -4.62 -9.56 -5.69
CA ALA A 22 -5.92 -9.95 -5.13
C ALA A 22 -6.96 -8.84 -5.35
N ILE A 23 -6.53 -7.57 -5.40
CA ILE A 23 -7.34 -6.45 -5.91
C ILE A 23 -6.59 -5.64 -6.98
N THR A 24 -7.32 -5.20 -8.01
CA THR A 24 -6.86 -4.26 -9.02
C THR A 24 -7.29 -2.84 -8.67
N ILE A 25 -6.33 -1.93 -8.49
CA ILE A 25 -6.61 -0.50 -8.33
C ILE A 25 -6.44 0.18 -9.69
N ASP A 26 -7.56 0.62 -10.27
CA ASP A 26 -7.64 1.27 -11.57
C ASP A 26 -7.73 2.79 -11.38
N PHE A 27 -6.59 3.48 -11.55
CA PHE A 27 -6.56 4.93 -11.56
C PHE A 27 -7.07 5.47 -12.90
N ASP A 28 -8.27 6.06 -12.87
CA ASP A 28 -8.92 6.66 -14.02
C ASP A 28 -8.61 8.17 -14.08
N TYR A 29 -7.95 8.58 -15.15
CA TYR A 29 -7.53 9.96 -15.37
C TYR A 29 -8.47 10.76 -16.26
N SER A 30 -9.70 10.28 -16.50
CA SER A 30 -10.66 10.98 -17.37
C SER A 30 -11.05 12.35 -16.85
N PHE A 31 -10.91 12.59 -15.53
CA PHE A 31 -11.13 13.87 -14.86
C PHE A 31 -9.84 14.60 -14.52
N ASP A 32 -8.67 14.11 -14.93
CA ASP A 32 -7.47 14.95 -15.01
C ASP A 32 -7.59 15.82 -16.26
N ASP A 33 -8.57 16.73 -16.28
CA ASP A 33 -8.99 17.50 -17.45
C ASP A 33 -9.06 19.03 -17.21
N GLY A 34 -8.60 19.49 -16.05
CA GLY A 34 -8.59 20.91 -15.62
C GLY A 34 -7.60 21.82 -16.37
N ALA A 35 -6.95 22.75 -15.66
CA ALA A 35 -5.90 23.61 -16.25
C ALA A 35 -4.51 22.96 -16.20
N SER A 36 -4.26 22.17 -15.16
CA SER A 36 -3.04 21.38 -14.94
C SER A 36 -3.29 19.91 -15.25
N ARG A 37 -2.22 19.14 -15.46
CA ARG A 37 -2.29 17.69 -15.72
C ARG A 37 -1.22 16.97 -14.92
N LEU A 38 -1.54 15.78 -14.45
CA LEU A 38 -0.56 14.87 -13.88
C LEU A 38 0.47 14.51 -14.96
N SER A 39 1.74 14.71 -14.62
CA SER A 39 2.88 14.31 -15.44
C SER A 39 2.96 12.78 -15.58
N SER A 40 3.73 12.30 -16.56
CA SER A 40 3.99 10.86 -16.70
C SER A 40 4.68 10.24 -15.49
N GLY A 41 5.55 10.99 -14.80
CA GLY A 41 6.22 10.50 -13.59
C GLY A 41 5.26 10.34 -12.41
N GLN A 42 4.34 11.30 -12.20
CA GLN A 42 3.30 11.17 -11.18
C GLN A 42 2.37 9.98 -11.44
N ARG A 43 2.02 9.75 -12.72
CA ARG A 43 1.23 8.57 -13.11
C ARG A 43 1.98 7.27 -12.87
N ALA A 44 3.29 7.22 -13.16
CA ALA A 44 4.12 6.06 -12.85
C ALA A 44 4.22 5.77 -11.34
N ILE A 45 4.24 6.79 -10.49
CA ILE A 45 4.17 6.61 -9.02
C ILE A 45 2.81 6.06 -8.62
N LEU A 46 1.71 6.54 -9.21
CA LEU A 46 0.38 5.99 -8.95
C LEU A 46 0.31 4.52 -9.38
N ASP A 47 0.85 4.15 -10.53
CA ASP A 47 0.94 2.75 -10.96
C ASP A 47 1.71 1.91 -9.92
N PHE A 48 2.83 2.42 -9.39
CA PHE A 48 3.58 1.76 -8.33
C PHE A 48 2.76 1.57 -7.04
N VAL A 49 2.03 2.60 -6.61
CA VAL A 49 1.17 2.56 -5.41
C VAL A 49 0.00 1.60 -5.59
N ALA A 50 -0.66 1.60 -6.76
CA ALA A 50 -1.71 0.65 -7.10
C ALA A 50 -1.21 -0.79 -7.00
N ASP A 51 0.00 -1.02 -7.51
CA ASP A 51 0.69 -2.30 -7.46
C ASP A 51 1.07 -2.72 -6.03
N GLU A 52 1.53 -1.78 -5.20
CA GLU A 52 1.88 -1.99 -3.80
C GLU A 52 0.66 -2.47 -2.99
N PHE A 53 -0.45 -1.73 -3.07
CA PHE A 53 -1.68 -2.04 -2.35
C PHE A 53 -2.40 -3.28 -2.91
N GLY A 54 -2.51 -3.40 -4.23
CA GLY A 54 -3.20 -4.51 -4.88
C GLY A 54 -2.56 -5.89 -4.65
N ARG A 55 -1.28 -5.94 -4.26
CA ARG A 55 -0.60 -7.19 -3.84
C ARG A 55 -0.86 -7.54 -2.38
N ARG A 56 -1.22 -6.57 -1.54
CA ARG A 56 -1.40 -6.76 -0.10
C ARG A 56 -2.85 -6.94 0.31
N ILE A 57 -3.78 -6.29 -0.38
CA ILE A 57 -5.22 -6.44 -0.09
C ILE A 57 -5.69 -7.75 -0.70
N GLY A 58 -6.16 -8.65 0.15
CA GLY A 58 -6.49 -10.05 -0.12
C GLY A 58 -7.98 -10.33 -0.31
N ASP A 59 -8.83 -9.32 -0.17
CA ASP A 59 -10.28 -9.39 -0.29
C ASP A 59 -10.73 -9.88 -1.67
N SER A 60 -11.97 -10.36 -1.75
CA SER A 60 -12.60 -10.87 -2.97
C SER A 60 -13.92 -10.14 -3.21
N LEU A 61 -13.86 -9.04 -3.96
CA LEU A 61 -15.01 -8.18 -4.16
C LEU A 61 -15.88 -8.64 -5.33
N ASP A 62 -17.18 -8.79 -5.12
CA ASP A 62 -18.11 -9.04 -6.21
C ASP A 62 -18.13 -7.87 -7.21
N ALA A 63 -18.43 -8.21 -8.47
CA ALA A 63 -18.75 -7.22 -9.48
C ALA A 63 -20.06 -6.51 -9.11
N ALA A 64 -20.13 -5.20 -9.35
CA ALA A 64 -21.28 -4.38 -8.98
C ALA A 64 -21.76 -3.51 -10.13
N PHE A 65 -23.06 -3.25 -10.15
CA PHE A 65 -23.67 -2.26 -11.03
C PHE A 65 -24.40 -1.21 -10.19
N TYR A 66 -24.04 0.05 -10.42
CA TYR A 66 -24.60 1.20 -9.74
C TYR A 66 -25.44 2.01 -10.72
N SER A 67 -26.69 2.29 -10.34
CA SER A 67 -27.54 3.21 -11.11
C SER A 67 -26.94 4.61 -11.15
N SER A 68 -26.26 5.00 -10.06
CA SER A 68 -25.40 6.18 -10.04
C SER A 68 -24.25 5.99 -9.06
N ILE A 69 -23.10 6.57 -9.42
CA ILE A 69 -22.01 6.86 -8.49
C ILE A 69 -21.83 8.38 -8.41
N ASN A 70 -21.25 8.85 -7.31
CA ASN A 70 -20.88 10.24 -7.13
C ASN A 70 -19.58 10.37 -6.36
N PHE A 71 -18.77 11.36 -6.72
CA PHE A 71 -17.47 11.63 -6.12
C PHE A 71 -17.14 13.12 -6.31
N PHE A 72 -16.05 13.57 -5.70
CA PHE A 72 -15.56 14.93 -5.90
C PHE A 72 -14.71 14.98 -7.17
N ASP A 73 -14.96 15.97 -8.02
CA ASP A 73 -14.22 16.16 -9.26
C ASP A 73 -12.74 16.47 -8.95
N PRO A 74 -11.80 15.56 -9.27
CA PRO A 74 -10.42 15.73 -8.88
C PRO A 74 -9.63 16.68 -9.79
N GLY A 75 -10.15 17.01 -10.98
CA GLY A 75 -9.53 18.00 -11.88
C GLY A 75 -10.10 19.40 -11.74
N ALA A 76 -11.21 19.54 -11.02
CA ALA A 76 -11.80 20.83 -10.74
C ALA A 76 -11.05 21.54 -9.61
N GLY A 77 -10.77 22.83 -9.79
CA GLY A 77 -10.26 23.67 -8.71
C GLY A 77 -11.29 23.82 -7.58
N SER A 78 -10.79 24.04 -6.38
CA SER A 78 -11.62 24.26 -5.18
C SER A 78 -12.55 25.48 -5.31
N VAL A 79 -13.76 25.34 -4.77
CA VAL A 79 -14.76 26.42 -4.66
C VAL A 79 -15.02 26.65 -3.17
N GLY A 80 -14.22 27.51 -2.55
CA GLY A 80 -14.10 27.55 -1.09
C GLY A 80 -13.50 26.23 -0.58
N ALA A 81 -13.89 25.79 0.62
CA ALA A 81 -13.43 24.52 1.19
C ALA A 81 -14.21 23.30 0.65
N SER A 82 -14.40 23.23 -0.67
CA SER A 82 -15.11 22.12 -1.32
C SER A 82 -14.70 21.95 -2.78
N LEU A 83 -14.81 20.72 -3.29
CA LEU A 83 -14.69 20.40 -4.70
C LEU A 83 -16.09 20.23 -5.32
N PRO A 84 -16.27 20.58 -6.60
CA PRO A 84 -17.46 20.21 -7.36
C PRO A 84 -17.71 18.70 -7.30
N ARG A 85 -18.98 18.28 -7.41
CA ARG A 85 -19.34 16.87 -7.44
C ARG A 85 -19.64 16.41 -8.85
N VAL A 86 -19.14 15.23 -9.18
CA VAL A 86 -19.51 14.48 -10.37
C VAL A 86 -20.56 13.44 -10.00
N SER A 87 -21.52 13.20 -10.90
CA SER A 87 -22.34 12.00 -10.83
C SER A 87 -22.39 11.31 -12.18
N LEU A 88 -22.06 10.03 -12.18
CA LEU A 88 -22.08 9.17 -13.35
C LEU A 88 -23.19 8.13 -13.21
N ALA A 89 -24.01 8.00 -14.24
CA ALA A 89 -25.10 7.02 -14.26
C ALA A 89 -24.63 5.68 -14.85
N ASN A 90 -25.28 4.60 -14.45
CA ASN A 90 -25.13 3.26 -15.04
C ASN A 90 -23.68 2.77 -15.08
N GLN A 91 -23.03 2.74 -13.92
CA GLN A 91 -21.62 2.37 -13.81
C GLN A 91 -21.50 0.90 -13.41
N ALA A 92 -20.73 0.15 -14.20
CA ALA A 92 -20.33 -1.21 -13.88
C ALA A 92 -18.90 -1.21 -13.36
N ILE A 93 -18.68 -1.84 -12.21
CA ILE A 93 -17.38 -2.04 -11.60
C ILE A 93 -17.12 -3.54 -11.57
N ALA A 94 -15.97 -3.97 -12.08
CA ALA A 94 -15.62 -5.38 -12.16
C ALA A 94 -15.37 -5.95 -10.76
N ALA A 95 -15.47 -7.27 -10.64
CA ALA A 95 -15.02 -7.97 -9.45
C ALA A 95 -13.54 -7.64 -9.18
N ASP A 96 -13.14 -7.67 -7.91
CA ASP A 96 -11.75 -7.50 -7.47
C ASP A 96 -11.10 -6.22 -8.02
N SER A 97 -11.90 -5.16 -8.20
CA SER A 97 -11.43 -3.89 -8.73
C SER A 97 -11.97 -2.69 -7.96
N LEU A 98 -11.14 -1.67 -7.84
CA LEU A 98 -11.50 -0.35 -7.34
C LEU A 98 -11.20 0.67 -8.44
N ARG A 99 -12.18 1.52 -8.76
CA ARG A 99 -11.98 2.62 -9.70
C ARG A 99 -11.79 3.93 -8.96
N ILE A 100 -10.62 4.54 -9.11
CA ILE A 100 -10.29 5.79 -8.43
C ILE A 100 -10.06 6.87 -9.48
N TYR A 101 -10.91 7.88 -9.49
CA TYR A 101 -10.76 9.02 -10.38
C TYR A 101 -9.68 9.96 -9.83
N VAL A 102 -8.64 10.24 -10.63
CA VAL A 102 -7.49 11.04 -10.19
C VAL A 102 -7.32 12.27 -11.07
N GLY A 103 -6.94 13.37 -10.45
CA GLY A 103 -6.65 14.63 -11.11
C GLY A 103 -5.72 15.51 -10.29
N ILE A 104 -5.27 16.60 -10.91
CA ILE A 104 -4.50 17.65 -10.24
C ILE A 104 -5.18 19.01 -10.46
N SER A 105 -5.40 19.74 -9.38
CA SER A 105 -6.15 21.00 -9.40
C SER A 105 -5.75 21.92 -8.25
N GLU A 106 -6.21 23.18 -8.27
CA GLU A 106 -5.89 24.15 -7.22
C GLU A 106 -6.71 23.88 -5.95
N LEU A 107 -6.03 23.55 -4.84
CA LEU A 107 -6.67 23.17 -3.57
C LEU A 107 -6.64 24.26 -2.49
N ASP A 108 -6.14 25.46 -2.80
CA ASP A 108 -6.03 26.61 -1.87
C ASP A 108 -7.30 26.93 -1.07
N GLY A 109 -8.49 26.63 -1.60
CA GLY A 109 -9.77 26.80 -0.92
C GLY A 109 -9.92 25.96 0.36
N PHE A 110 -9.14 24.90 0.51
CA PHE A 110 -9.03 24.06 1.71
C PHE A 110 -7.92 24.51 2.67
N GLY A 111 -7.14 25.52 2.30
CA GLY A 111 -6.01 26.04 3.05
C GLY A 111 -4.67 25.76 2.37
N ALA A 112 -3.73 26.69 2.54
CA ALA A 112 -2.43 26.69 1.84
C ALA A 112 -1.48 25.51 2.19
N SER A 113 -1.87 24.66 3.13
CA SER A 113 -1.12 23.45 3.51
C SER A 113 -1.72 22.16 2.97
N THR A 114 -2.88 22.23 2.30
CA THR A 114 -3.56 21.07 1.75
C THR A 114 -2.96 20.72 0.40
N VAL A 115 -2.26 19.58 0.34
CA VAL A 115 -1.55 19.12 -0.87
C VAL A 115 -2.24 17.95 -1.57
N GLY A 116 -3.18 17.31 -0.89
CA GLY A 116 -4.00 16.21 -1.38
C GLY A 116 -5.35 16.22 -0.68
N ILE A 117 -6.38 15.75 -1.39
CA ILE A 117 -7.71 15.48 -0.85
C ILE A 117 -8.25 14.25 -1.52
N SER A 118 -8.83 13.35 -0.75
CA SER A 118 -9.43 12.15 -1.28
C SER A 118 -10.59 11.65 -0.45
N GLY A 119 -11.21 10.59 -0.95
CA GLY A 119 -12.19 9.84 -0.19
C GLY A 119 -12.98 8.87 -1.07
N PRO A 120 -13.74 7.97 -0.44
CA PRO A 120 -14.59 7.04 -1.14
C PRO A 120 -15.75 7.79 -1.80
N GLY A 121 -16.20 7.26 -2.94
CA GLY A 121 -17.35 7.78 -3.63
C GLY A 121 -18.67 7.22 -3.09
N GLY A 122 -19.74 8.01 -3.18
CA GLY A 122 -21.09 7.55 -2.89
C GLY A 122 -21.67 6.75 -4.05
N ALA A 123 -22.62 5.86 -3.77
CA ALA A 123 -23.33 5.11 -4.80
C ALA A 123 -24.81 4.88 -4.48
N SER A 124 -25.58 4.59 -5.51
CA SER A 124 -26.94 4.07 -5.43
C SER A 124 -27.07 2.90 -6.38
N GLY A 125 -27.65 1.79 -5.93
CA GLY A 125 -27.71 0.55 -6.70
C GLY A 125 -28.07 -0.66 -5.84
N SER A 126 -28.03 -1.84 -6.43
CA SER A 126 -28.54 -3.09 -5.83
C SER A 126 -27.58 -3.77 -4.85
N THR A 127 -26.27 -3.52 -4.93
CA THR A 127 -25.24 -4.20 -4.12
C THR A 127 -24.15 -3.20 -3.76
N LEU A 128 -24.28 -2.58 -2.59
CA LEU A 128 -23.29 -1.64 -2.04
C LEU A 128 -22.19 -2.35 -1.23
N ASP A 129 -22.47 -3.58 -0.81
CA ASP A 129 -21.61 -4.42 0.03
C ASP A 129 -20.59 -5.24 -0.77
N ARG A 130 -20.83 -5.44 -2.07
CA ARG A 130 -19.92 -6.15 -2.98
C ARG A 130 -19.53 -7.55 -2.49
N GLY A 131 -20.46 -8.25 -1.85
CA GLY A 131 -20.22 -9.59 -1.32
C GLY A 131 -19.64 -9.62 0.10
N GLU A 132 -19.24 -8.47 0.63
CA GLU A 132 -18.61 -8.35 1.95
C GLU A 132 -19.64 -8.18 3.07
N SER A 133 -19.40 -8.84 4.20
CA SER A 133 -20.36 -8.91 5.30
C SER A 133 -20.02 -7.92 6.41
N GLY A 134 -20.91 -6.96 6.66
CA GLY A 134 -20.73 -5.97 7.73
C GLY A 134 -20.31 -4.59 7.22
N VAL A 135 -20.42 -4.37 5.91
CA VAL A 135 -20.09 -3.10 5.26
C VAL A 135 -20.83 -1.94 5.92
N GLY A 136 -20.05 -0.95 6.36
CA GLY A 136 -20.53 0.24 7.06
C GLY A 136 -20.46 0.16 8.59
N THR A 137 -20.17 -1.01 9.17
CA THR A 137 -19.98 -1.14 10.63
C THR A 137 -18.66 -1.81 11.02
N THR A 138 -18.32 -2.93 10.40
CA THR A 138 -17.11 -3.71 10.72
C THR A 138 -16.27 -3.98 9.48
N ASP A 139 -16.78 -3.55 8.32
CA ASP A 139 -16.23 -3.85 7.02
C ASP A 139 -16.42 -2.64 6.09
N PHE A 140 -15.65 -2.60 5.01
CA PHE A 140 -15.65 -1.52 4.04
C PHE A 140 -15.30 -2.01 2.63
N ALA A 141 -16.28 -1.98 1.73
CA ALA A 141 -16.13 -2.44 0.35
C ALA A 141 -16.57 -1.36 -0.66
N PRO A 142 -15.83 -0.25 -0.82
CA PRO A 142 -16.19 0.80 -1.74
C PRO A 142 -16.12 0.28 -3.19
N TRP A 143 -16.81 0.96 -4.10
CA TRP A 143 -16.54 0.80 -5.53
C TRP A 143 -15.23 1.48 -5.96
N GLY A 144 -14.76 2.41 -5.13
CA GLY A 144 -13.65 3.30 -5.39
C GLY A 144 -13.96 4.72 -4.91
N GLY A 145 -13.40 5.73 -5.57
CA GLY A 145 -13.50 7.10 -5.10
C GLY A 145 -12.73 8.09 -5.98
N SER A 146 -12.19 9.13 -5.36
CA SER A 146 -11.42 10.15 -6.06
C SER A 146 -10.25 10.65 -5.24
N ILE A 147 -9.17 11.05 -5.92
CA ILE A 147 -8.00 11.71 -5.34
C ILE A 147 -7.68 12.96 -6.16
N ALA A 148 -7.65 14.12 -5.51
CA ALA A 148 -7.18 15.38 -6.06
C ALA A 148 -5.83 15.73 -5.44
N PHE A 149 -4.83 15.99 -6.27
CA PHE A 149 -3.55 16.54 -5.83
C PHE A 149 -3.50 18.04 -6.10
N ASP A 150 -2.80 18.79 -5.25
CA ASP A 150 -2.66 20.22 -5.44
C ASP A 150 -1.70 20.57 -6.59
N SER A 151 -2.15 21.41 -7.53
CA SER A 151 -1.33 21.84 -8.67
C SER A 151 -0.27 22.88 -8.34
N SER A 152 -0.40 23.58 -7.21
CA SER A 152 0.55 24.61 -6.79
C SER A 152 1.77 24.05 -6.04
N THR A 153 1.66 22.80 -5.59
CA THR A 153 2.68 22.12 -4.78
C THR A 153 3.94 21.83 -5.58
N ASN A 154 5.10 22.13 -4.96
CA ASN A 154 6.41 21.75 -5.49
C ASN A 154 6.67 20.25 -5.26
N TRP A 155 6.14 19.43 -6.17
CA TRP A 155 6.23 17.97 -6.11
C TRP A 155 7.64 17.45 -6.38
N TYR A 156 8.11 16.59 -5.48
CA TYR A 156 9.15 15.63 -5.78
C TYR A 156 8.52 14.39 -6.41
N VAL A 157 9.01 14.03 -7.60
CA VAL A 157 8.54 12.89 -8.38
C VAL A 157 9.73 11.96 -8.53
N ASP A 158 9.67 10.85 -7.80
CA ASP A 158 10.69 9.82 -7.80
C ASP A 158 10.55 8.90 -9.02
N ASP A 159 11.67 8.60 -9.68
CA ASP A 159 11.71 7.65 -10.78
C ASP A 159 11.75 6.19 -10.27
N ASP A 160 12.15 5.95 -9.01
CA ASP A 160 12.16 4.64 -8.36
C ASP A 160 11.79 4.73 -6.87
N PRO A 161 10.48 4.68 -6.53
CA PRO A 161 9.99 4.76 -5.15
C PRO A 161 10.51 3.66 -4.21
N ALA A 162 11.08 2.57 -4.74
CA ALA A 162 11.68 1.50 -3.94
C ALA A 162 13.06 1.89 -3.38
N THR A 163 13.65 2.98 -3.87
CA THR A 163 14.87 3.57 -3.31
C THR A 163 14.55 4.90 -2.65
N LEU A 164 15.49 5.44 -1.87
CA LEU A 164 15.32 6.73 -1.22
C LEU A 164 16.62 7.53 -1.28
N GLU A 165 16.68 8.49 -2.17
CA GLU A 165 17.70 9.53 -2.21
C GLU A 165 17.31 10.75 -1.37
N SER A 166 18.25 11.70 -1.27
CA SER A 166 17.92 13.02 -0.74
C SER A 166 17.26 13.87 -1.81
N PHE A 167 16.13 14.48 -1.48
CA PHE A 167 15.38 15.33 -2.39
C PHE A 167 14.85 16.60 -1.69
N SER A 168 14.24 17.49 -2.47
CA SER A 168 13.53 18.68 -2.01
C SER A 168 12.15 18.74 -2.64
N GLY A 169 11.18 19.35 -1.95
CA GLY A 169 9.79 19.33 -2.38
C GLY A 169 8.99 18.30 -1.58
N VAL A 170 7.67 18.30 -1.79
CA VAL A 170 6.74 17.36 -1.18
C VAL A 170 6.79 16.05 -1.98
N ASP A 171 7.06 14.93 -1.32
CA ASP A 171 7.13 13.62 -1.98
C ASP A 171 5.75 13.18 -2.47
N PHE A 172 5.59 13.05 -3.79
CA PHE A 172 4.30 12.68 -4.38
C PHE A 172 3.88 11.26 -3.98
N TYR A 173 4.84 10.33 -3.84
CA TYR A 173 4.58 8.97 -3.35
C TYR A 173 3.94 9.00 -1.96
N SER A 174 4.50 9.78 -1.04
CA SER A 174 3.99 9.91 0.33
C SER A 174 2.53 10.37 0.38
N ILE A 175 2.16 11.34 -0.47
CA ILE A 175 0.77 11.81 -0.54
C ILE A 175 -0.11 10.76 -1.23
N ALA A 176 0.37 10.11 -2.29
CA ALA A 176 -0.41 9.09 -2.98
C ALA A 176 -0.81 7.91 -2.08
N VAL A 177 0.10 7.41 -1.23
CA VAL A 177 -0.24 6.33 -0.28
C VAL A 177 -1.17 6.81 0.84
N HIS A 178 -0.99 8.06 1.32
CA HIS A 178 -1.86 8.68 2.31
C HIS A 178 -3.29 8.81 1.79
N GLU A 179 -3.47 9.44 0.63
CA GLU A 179 -4.78 9.65 0.02
C GLU A 179 -5.45 8.34 -0.37
N LEU A 180 -4.70 7.34 -0.83
CA LEU A 180 -5.27 6.02 -1.10
C LEU A 180 -5.81 5.37 0.19
N GLY A 181 -5.12 5.52 1.33
CA GLY A 181 -5.62 5.05 2.63
C GLY A 181 -7.00 5.64 2.99
N HIS A 182 -7.21 6.93 2.71
CA HIS A 182 -8.52 7.58 2.89
C HIS A 182 -9.59 7.06 1.94
N VAL A 183 -9.26 6.81 0.67
CA VAL A 183 -10.20 6.17 -0.29
C VAL A 183 -10.59 4.77 0.21
N LEU A 184 -9.67 4.05 0.82
CA LEU A 184 -9.85 2.72 1.39
C LEU A 184 -10.49 2.73 2.79
N GLY A 185 -10.94 3.87 3.29
CA GLY A 185 -11.83 3.93 4.46
C GLY A 185 -11.16 4.36 5.76
N VAL A 186 -9.84 4.54 5.80
CA VAL A 186 -9.18 5.07 7.00
C VAL A 186 -9.55 6.55 7.15
N GLY A 187 -10.07 6.94 8.31
CA GLY A 187 -10.51 8.32 8.54
C GLY A 187 -11.82 8.71 7.85
N THR A 188 -12.43 7.82 7.05
CA THR A 188 -13.58 8.17 6.19
C THR A 188 -14.76 7.18 6.28
N SER A 189 -14.52 5.92 6.67
CA SER A 189 -15.53 4.87 6.68
C SER A 189 -16.28 4.74 8.01
N GLY A 190 -17.50 4.19 7.96
CA GLY A 190 -18.25 3.87 9.17
C GLY A 190 -17.55 2.83 10.06
N SER A 191 -16.82 1.89 9.47
CA SER A 191 -16.04 0.88 10.20
C SER A 191 -14.83 1.48 10.90
N TRP A 192 -14.19 2.52 10.34
CA TRP A 192 -13.20 3.32 11.07
C TRP A 192 -13.79 4.00 12.30
N PHE A 193 -14.87 4.77 12.11
CA PHE A 193 -15.47 5.53 13.22
C PHE A 193 -16.05 4.63 14.32
N ALA A 194 -16.46 3.40 13.98
CA ALA A 194 -16.93 2.41 14.94
C ALA A 194 -15.84 1.94 15.93
N GLN A 195 -14.56 2.10 15.57
CA GLN A 195 -13.41 1.75 16.42
C GLN A 195 -12.95 2.91 17.31
N ILE A 196 -13.55 4.09 17.21
CA ILE A 196 -13.12 5.25 17.99
C ILE A 196 -13.80 5.23 19.35
N GLY A 197 -12.98 5.10 20.39
CA GLY A 197 -13.40 5.20 21.79
C GLY A 197 -12.92 6.49 22.45
N ALA A 198 -13.07 6.55 23.78
CA ALA A 198 -12.75 7.77 24.54
C ALA A 198 -11.25 8.11 24.55
N GLY A 199 -10.37 7.14 24.24
CA GLY A 199 -8.92 7.29 24.24
C GLY A 199 -8.28 7.44 22.87
N GLY A 200 -9.05 7.42 21.78
CA GLY A 200 -8.57 7.37 20.40
C GLY A 200 -9.08 6.14 19.65
N PHE A 201 -8.33 5.67 18.66
CA PHE A 201 -8.68 4.51 17.85
C PHE A 201 -8.35 3.20 18.57
N GLU A 202 -9.34 2.32 18.75
CA GLU A 202 -9.24 1.09 19.55
C GLU A 202 -9.16 -0.18 18.68
N GLY A 203 -8.97 -0.04 17.37
CA GLY A 203 -8.79 -1.16 16.45
C GLY A 203 -7.64 -2.06 16.88
N SER A 204 -7.93 -3.35 17.02
CA SER A 204 -7.03 -4.30 17.67
C SER A 204 -5.69 -4.49 16.94
N ALA A 205 -5.70 -4.47 15.60
CA ALA A 205 -4.48 -4.59 14.81
C ALA A 205 -3.62 -3.33 14.94
N SER A 206 -4.25 -2.16 14.85
CA SER A 206 -3.60 -0.85 14.95
C SER A 206 -2.98 -0.64 16.33
N VAL A 207 -3.72 -1.00 17.40
CA VAL A 207 -3.22 -0.96 18.78
C VAL A 207 -2.03 -1.89 18.96
N ALA A 208 -2.03 -3.07 18.34
CA ALA A 208 -0.88 -3.99 18.39
C ALA A 208 0.35 -3.38 17.69
N ALA A 209 0.20 -2.90 16.45
CA ALA A 209 1.28 -2.28 15.69
C ALA A 209 1.87 -1.05 16.40
N TYR A 210 1.01 -0.20 16.97
CA TYR A 210 1.43 0.97 17.74
C TYR A 210 2.12 0.60 19.07
N SER A 211 1.63 -0.44 19.74
CA SER A 211 2.27 -0.97 20.96
C SER A 211 3.68 -1.49 20.68
N ASP A 212 3.86 -2.19 19.55
CA ASP A 212 5.16 -2.70 19.11
C ASP A 212 6.12 -1.53 18.79
N ALA A 213 5.64 -0.51 18.09
CA ALA A 213 6.42 0.69 17.75
C ALA A 213 6.92 1.43 19.00
N LEU A 214 6.10 1.52 20.05
CA LEU A 214 6.47 2.16 21.32
C LEU A 214 7.21 1.22 22.29
N GLY A 215 7.28 -0.08 22.01
CA GLY A 215 7.83 -1.09 22.92
C GLY A 215 7.07 -1.20 24.25
N SER A 216 5.79 -0.81 24.28
CA SER A 216 4.94 -0.89 25.47
C SER A 216 3.45 -0.99 25.12
N PRO A 217 2.65 -1.78 25.88
CA PRO A 217 1.23 -1.94 25.59
C PRO A 217 0.46 -0.62 25.61
N GLN A 218 -0.31 -0.38 24.56
CA GLN A 218 -1.24 0.74 24.43
C GLN A 218 -2.69 0.23 24.47
N ALA A 219 -3.62 1.10 24.84
CA ALA A 219 -5.05 0.81 24.82
C ALA A 219 -5.74 1.36 23.55
N SER A 220 -5.14 2.36 22.92
CA SER A 220 -5.64 3.05 21.73
C SER A 220 -4.47 3.70 20.98
N VAL A 221 -4.70 4.02 19.71
CA VAL A 221 -3.82 4.88 18.91
C VAL A 221 -4.36 6.32 18.99
N PRO A 222 -3.52 7.31 19.32
CA PRO A 222 -3.95 8.71 19.36
C PRO A 222 -4.40 9.20 17.97
N LEU A 223 -5.48 9.98 17.94
CA LEU A 223 -6.00 10.61 16.73
C LEU A 223 -5.76 12.12 16.74
N ASP A 224 -5.82 12.73 15.55
CA ASP A 224 -5.93 14.16 15.41
C ASP A 224 -7.28 14.70 15.92
N SER A 225 -7.45 16.02 15.96
CA SER A 225 -8.70 16.62 16.47
C SER A 225 -9.92 16.38 15.58
N GLY A 226 -9.72 15.95 14.34
CA GLY A 226 -10.77 15.66 13.38
C GLY A 226 -11.18 14.19 13.36
N ASP A 227 -10.50 13.34 14.13
CA ASP A 227 -10.67 11.88 14.16
C ASP A 227 -10.45 11.20 12.78
N GLY A 228 -9.84 11.92 11.84
CA GLY A 228 -9.61 11.49 10.47
C GLY A 228 -8.18 10.99 10.22
N HIS A 229 -7.25 11.34 11.11
CA HIS A 229 -5.84 10.99 11.00
C HIS A 229 -5.33 10.46 12.33
N TRP A 230 -4.19 9.78 12.29
CA TRP A 230 -3.38 9.61 13.49
C TRP A 230 -2.98 10.98 14.07
N ALA A 231 -2.68 11.03 15.36
CA ALA A 231 -2.07 12.24 15.90
C ALA A 231 -0.72 12.51 15.21
N GLU A 232 -0.42 13.79 14.98
CA GLU A 232 0.87 14.26 14.42
C GLU A 232 2.07 13.58 15.08
N GLY A 233 2.98 13.04 14.28
CA GLY A 233 4.21 12.42 14.75
C GLY A 233 4.05 11.00 15.27
N THR A 234 2.88 10.38 15.13
CA THR A 234 2.66 8.96 15.47
C THR A 234 3.67 8.10 14.72
N GLN A 235 4.32 7.17 15.42
CA GLN A 235 5.39 6.34 14.87
C GLN A 235 4.92 4.90 14.66
N SER A 236 5.43 4.26 13.62
CA SER A 236 5.28 2.83 13.37
C SER A 236 6.44 2.31 12.51
N PHE A 237 6.47 1.01 12.24
CA PHE A 237 7.54 0.42 11.44
C PHE A 237 7.21 0.42 9.95
N THR A 238 8.23 0.59 9.12
CA THR A 238 8.24 0.20 7.70
C THR A 238 9.48 -0.66 7.50
N ASP A 239 9.31 -1.91 7.08
CA ASP A 239 10.41 -2.87 6.92
C ASP A 239 11.32 -2.98 8.15
N GLY A 240 10.71 -2.91 9.34
CA GLY A 240 11.41 -2.97 10.63
C GLY A 240 12.17 -1.70 11.03
N VAL A 241 12.06 -0.62 10.26
CA VAL A 241 12.61 0.71 10.58
C VAL A 241 11.51 1.60 11.12
N LEU A 242 11.75 2.24 12.27
CA LEU A 242 10.77 3.15 12.88
C LEU A 242 10.70 4.44 12.05
N ASN A 243 9.50 4.75 11.58
CA ASN A 243 9.17 5.93 10.79
C ASN A 243 7.87 6.57 11.30
N GLU A 244 7.66 7.82 10.93
CA GLU A 244 6.38 8.50 11.15
C GLU A 244 5.30 7.88 10.24
N ALA A 245 4.13 7.62 10.81
CA ALA A 245 3.00 7.02 10.12
C ALA A 245 2.56 7.90 8.95
N SER A 246 2.17 7.28 7.83
CA SER A 246 1.78 8.03 6.63
C SER A 246 0.45 8.74 6.81
N LEU A 247 -0.49 8.19 7.59
CA LEU A 247 -1.83 8.73 7.81
C LEU A 247 -1.94 9.69 9.00
N ASP A 248 -0.84 10.31 9.42
CA ASP A 248 -0.91 11.51 10.25
C ASP A 248 -1.12 12.77 9.36
N PRO A 249 -1.48 13.94 9.92
CA PRO A 249 -1.98 15.06 9.12
C PRO A 249 -0.87 15.95 8.52
N SER A 250 0.40 15.53 8.51
CA SER A 250 1.48 16.40 8.03
C SER A 250 2.46 15.73 7.08
N ILE A 251 3.07 16.56 6.25
CA ILE A 251 4.20 16.19 5.40
C ILE A 251 5.23 17.30 5.44
N ARG A 252 6.50 16.93 5.36
CA ARG A 252 7.62 17.89 5.29
C ARG A 252 8.36 17.74 3.98
N SER A 253 8.78 18.88 3.43
CA SER A 253 9.64 18.89 2.24
C SER A 253 10.93 18.11 2.48
N GLY A 254 11.33 17.28 1.51
CA GLY A 254 12.52 16.43 1.61
C GLY A 254 12.37 15.23 2.56
N ARG A 255 11.14 14.85 2.91
CA ARG A 255 10.85 13.65 3.71
C ARG A 255 9.86 12.75 2.98
N ARG A 256 10.16 11.45 2.96
CA ARG A 256 9.25 10.39 2.53
C ARG A 256 8.55 9.82 3.76
N LYS A 257 7.24 9.63 3.68
CA LYS A 257 6.40 8.82 4.55
C LYS A 257 5.87 7.65 3.73
N ALA A 258 6.38 6.45 4.00
CA ALA A 258 5.85 5.22 3.42
C ALA A 258 4.67 4.72 4.25
N TYR A 259 3.82 3.88 3.65
CA TYR A 259 2.69 3.29 4.36
C TYR A 259 3.20 2.30 5.42
N THR A 260 3.05 2.66 6.69
CA THR A 260 3.64 1.94 7.82
C THR A 260 2.80 0.72 8.23
N ASP A 261 3.35 -0.15 9.07
CA ASP A 261 2.65 -1.29 9.65
C ASP A 261 1.38 -0.87 10.42
N LEU A 262 1.37 0.34 10.99
CA LEU A 262 0.17 0.90 11.63
C LEU A 262 -0.89 1.26 10.59
N ASP A 263 -0.48 1.86 9.47
CA ASP A 263 -1.40 2.25 8.39
C ASP A 263 -2.02 0.99 7.73
N TRP A 264 -1.23 -0.07 7.54
CA TRP A 264 -1.70 -1.37 7.08
C TRP A 264 -2.65 -2.04 8.09
N ALA A 265 -2.33 -1.94 9.38
CA ALA A 265 -3.17 -2.49 10.43
C ALA A 265 -4.53 -1.77 10.51
N ALA A 266 -4.58 -0.47 10.25
CA ALA A 266 -5.85 0.26 10.15
C ALA A 266 -6.73 -0.25 9.02
N LEU A 267 -6.15 -0.60 7.86
CA LEU A 267 -6.92 -1.25 6.79
C LEU A 267 -7.55 -2.57 7.27
N SER A 268 -6.83 -3.36 8.08
CA SER A 268 -7.40 -4.56 8.69
C SER A 268 -8.53 -4.27 9.67
N ASP A 269 -8.39 -3.22 10.50
CA ASP A 269 -9.42 -2.87 11.49
C ASP A 269 -10.69 -2.27 10.87
N VAL A 270 -10.63 -1.76 9.63
CA VAL A 270 -11.81 -1.23 8.90
C VAL A 270 -12.48 -2.25 7.99
N GLY A 271 -11.90 -3.44 7.81
CA GLY A 271 -12.55 -4.54 7.07
C GLY A 271 -11.62 -5.34 6.15
N TRP A 272 -10.54 -4.74 5.64
CA TRP A 272 -9.75 -5.34 4.57
C TRP A 272 -8.91 -6.53 5.06
N GLU A 273 -8.82 -7.60 4.27
CA GLU A 273 -7.84 -8.66 4.48
C GLU A 273 -6.46 -8.22 4.02
N VAL A 274 -5.64 -7.71 4.94
CA VAL A 274 -4.26 -7.30 4.61
C VAL A 274 -3.28 -8.45 4.79
N ALA A 275 -2.67 -8.89 3.70
CA ALA A 275 -1.54 -9.81 3.74
C ALA A 275 -0.35 -9.17 4.48
N PRO A 276 0.41 -9.95 5.26
CA PRO A 276 1.62 -9.43 5.90
C PRO A 276 2.58 -8.89 4.83
N ALA A 277 3.35 -7.86 5.17
CA ALA A 277 4.48 -7.46 4.36
C ALA A 277 5.30 -8.73 4.08
N SER A 278 5.66 -8.97 2.81
CA SER A 278 6.34 -10.21 2.43
C SER A 278 7.59 -10.34 3.29
N ALA A 279 7.53 -11.17 4.32
CA ALA A 279 8.67 -11.37 5.20
C ALA A 279 9.81 -11.82 4.31
N VAL A 280 10.88 -11.03 4.23
CA VAL A 280 12.15 -11.51 3.69
C VAL A 280 12.38 -12.82 4.43
N PRO A 281 12.34 -13.98 3.76
CA PRO A 281 12.25 -15.20 4.51
C PRO A 281 13.61 -15.35 5.19
N GLU A 282 13.63 -15.30 6.53
CA GLU A 282 14.83 -15.55 7.33
C GLU A 282 15.45 -16.93 7.05
N ASN A 283 14.74 -17.77 6.29
CA ASN A 283 15.21 -19.02 5.74
C ASN A 283 16.43 -18.87 4.81
N SER A 284 16.69 -17.72 4.19
CA SER A 284 17.85 -17.54 3.32
C SER A 284 19.14 -17.42 4.13
N SER A 285 19.09 -16.74 5.28
CA SER A 285 20.22 -16.59 6.20
C SER A 285 20.58 -17.92 6.85
N PHE A 286 19.59 -18.69 7.31
CA PHE A 286 19.81 -20.03 7.88
C PHE A 286 20.23 -21.07 6.83
N ALA A 287 19.63 -21.06 5.64
CA ALA A 287 20.02 -21.97 4.56
C ALA A 287 21.44 -21.68 4.04
N MET A 288 21.83 -20.42 3.92
CA MET A 288 23.20 -20.02 3.56
C MET A 288 24.20 -20.36 4.66
N MET A 289 23.84 -20.21 5.94
CA MET A 289 24.66 -20.64 7.07
C MET A 289 24.86 -22.17 7.11
N LEU A 290 23.79 -22.94 6.90
CA LEU A 290 23.84 -24.41 6.83
C LEU A 290 24.61 -24.90 5.60
N ALA A 291 24.44 -24.24 4.45
CA ALA A 291 25.23 -24.52 3.24
C ALA A 291 26.73 -24.21 3.44
N GLY A 292 27.05 -23.10 4.10
CA GLY A 292 28.43 -22.73 4.47
C GLY A 292 29.10 -23.76 5.39
N LEU A 293 28.38 -24.24 6.41
CA LEU A 293 28.86 -25.31 7.30
C LEU A 293 29.01 -26.65 6.55
N GLY A 294 28.13 -26.97 5.61
CA GLY A 294 28.21 -28.16 4.76
C GLY A 294 29.44 -28.18 3.85
N VAL A 295 29.82 -27.03 3.27
CA VAL A 295 31.01 -26.89 2.41
C VAL A 295 32.31 -27.01 3.21
N LEU A 296 32.36 -26.51 4.44
CA LEU A 296 33.48 -26.69 5.37
C LEU A 296 33.61 -28.15 5.85
N GLY A 297 32.50 -28.83 6.09
CA GLY A 297 32.47 -30.26 6.40
C GLY A 297 32.91 -31.15 5.23
N ALA A 298 32.53 -30.81 4.00
CA ALA A 298 32.92 -31.57 2.81
C ALA A 298 34.39 -31.36 2.42
N SER A 299 34.93 -30.15 2.60
CA SER A 299 36.32 -29.82 2.30
C SER A 299 37.31 -30.43 3.31
N SER A 300 36.92 -30.53 4.59
CA SER A 300 37.71 -31.24 5.62
C SER A 300 37.74 -32.75 5.38
N ARG A 301 36.63 -33.37 4.98
CA ARG A 301 36.59 -34.80 4.59
C ARG A 301 37.42 -35.12 3.35
N ARG A 302 37.44 -34.22 2.35
CA ARG A 302 38.28 -34.38 1.14
C ARG A 302 39.77 -34.27 1.43
N ARG A 303 40.19 -33.45 2.41
CA ARG A 303 41.60 -33.41 2.85
C ARG A 303 42.03 -34.66 3.61
N ALA A 304 41.16 -35.22 4.46
CA ALA A 304 41.43 -36.47 5.17
C ALA A 304 41.56 -37.68 4.21
N ALA A 305 40.70 -37.76 3.19
CA ALA A 305 40.75 -38.84 2.19
C ALA A 305 41.97 -38.78 1.24
N ARG A 306 42.59 -37.60 1.08
CA ARG A 306 43.78 -37.41 0.23
C ARG A 306 45.10 -37.73 0.94
N SER A 307 45.09 -37.87 2.27
CA SER A 307 46.25 -38.24 3.09
C SER A 307 46.51 -39.76 3.11
N VAL A 308 45.53 -40.58 2.69
CA VAL A 308 45.65 -42.05 2.67
C VAL A 308 45.88 -42.53 1.24
N LYS A 309 47.10 -42.34 0.72
CA LYS A 309 47.68 -43.16 -0.37
C LYS A 309 49.15 -42.80 -0.57
N VAL A 310 50.02 -43.45 0.18
CA VAL A 310 51.38 -43.79 -0.27
C VAL A 310 51.52 -45.31 -0.08
N PRO A 311 51.45 -46.13 -1.15
CA PRO A 311 51.91 -47.50 -1.07
C PRO A 311 53.44 -47.50 -1.18
N ALA A 312 54.10 -48.05 -0.16
CA ALA A 312 55.49 -48.48 -0.28
C ALA A 312 55.52 -49.81 -1.04
N SER A 313 56.25 -49.87 -2.16
CA SER A 313 56.71 -51.12 -2.75
C SER A 313 57.87 -50.88 -3.71
N GLY A 314 59.01 -51.54 -3.45
CA GLY A 314 60.13 -51.71 -4.37
C GLY A 314 61.40 -51.01 -3.92
#